data_AF-A0A3A9AGC1-F1
#
_entry.id   AF-A0A3A9AGC1-F1
#
_cell.length_a   1.000
_cell.length_b   1.000
_cell.length_c   1.000
_cell.angle_alpha   90.00
_cell.angle_beta   90.00
_cell.angle_gamma   90.00
#
_symmetry.space_group_name_H-M   'P 1'
#
loop_
_entity.id
_entity.type
_entity.pdbx_description
1 polymer ?
#
loop_
_entity_poly.entity_id
_entity_poly.type
_entity_poly.pdbx_seq_one_letter_code
_entity_poly.pdbx_strand_id
1 'polypeptide(L)'
;MEDLKRLFRKGSLLLILLCLAVAAGSFFTGFKEDAGRKQPEESWEPAMEISGSATTGNTGAADKGKEPQEALPSPYFLEEPDSLLSEAEEKELENSALSAAKQLQEVYRYAAIEEDAPYTYTVRDFSREQRNRVVSMLGEAGYVSITDGANMENHNNVRDFYSAYLKGQDSLVTIFDVNLDGLIGAYTFIHRKGNLQTFYVQIGWREGGVPKIISTAVSDIAEIKLTEKGYFIYAYTVQLYHSSLRQFWRAAPLSDRCRELTEKYLDGLSYVNYNVLVTEWDSSNVEDILMPCMFEDLYHMDTGEILRPENGEIPAEVYERIMTTYFPVTKERIREICGYRADTDSYPYEMIFSSPYPPFGEVVGDKENLDGTLTLFVDGVWPDYNSDRAFTNIITVQPFDDGTFRYLSNSIEKKELDIPNVYEMK
;
A
#
# COMPACT_ATOMS: atom_id res chain seq x y z
N MET A 1 -53.24 -51.56 3.53
CA MET A 1 -52.28 -50.50 3.93
C MET A 1 -51.04 -51.03 4.66
N GLU A 2 -50.82 -52.35 4.75
CA GLU A 2 -49.57 -52.95 5.25
C GLU A 2 -48.50 -53.11 4.15
N ASP A 3 -48.91 -53.35 2.88
CA ASP A 3 -47.96 -53.67 1.80
C ASP A 3 -47.24 -52.44 1.20
N LEU A 4 -47.82 -51.25 1.29
CA LEU A 4 -47.18 -50.02 0.82
C LEU A 4 -46.03 -49.57 1.75
N LYS A 5 -46.13 -49.85 3.05
CA LYS A 5 -45.07 -49.55 4.04
C LYS A 5 -43.87 -50.49 3.92
N ARG A 6 -44.06 -51.71 3.41
CA ARG A 6 -42.97 -52.69 3.17
C ARG A 6 -42.17 -52.38 1.91
N LEU A 7 -42.80 -51.75 0.91
CA LEU A 7 -42.15 -51.30 -0.32
C LEU A 7 -41.24 -50.08 -0.07
N PHE A 8 -41.69 -49.11 0.73
CA PHE A 8 -40.88 -47.93 1.10
C PHE A 8 -39.66 -48.27 1.97
N ARG A 9 -39.75 -49.30 2.82
CA ARG A 9 -38.63 -49.75 3.67
C ARG A 9 -37.55 -50.52 2.91
N LYS A 10 -37.90 -51.20 1.81
CA LYS A 10 -36.93 -51.90 0.94
C LYS A 10 -36.34 -50.99 -0.15
N GLY A 11 -37.11 -50.03 -0.67
CA GLY A 11 -36.61 -49.03 -1.64
C GLY A 11 -35.65 -48.00 -1.03
N SER A 12 -35.89 -47.60 0.22
CA SER A 12 -35.02 -46.64 0.94
C SER A 12 -33.64 -47.21 1.27
N LEU A 13 -33.53 -48.52 1.57
CA LEU A 13 -32.25 -49.18 1.84
C LEU A 13 -31.40 -49.38 0.57
N LEU A 14 -32.04 -49.61 -0.57
CA LEU A 14 -31.37 -49.72 -1.87
C LEU A 14 -30.83 -48.36 -2.36
N LEU A 15 -31.55 -47.26 -2.12
CA LEU A 15 -31.05 -45.91 -2.44
C LEU A 15 -29.86 -45.51 -1.57
N ILE A 16 -29.86 -45.85 -0.27
CA ILE A 16 -28.76 -45.52 0.64
C ILE A 16 -27.50 -46.34 0.30
N LEU A 17 -27.64 -47.63 -0.07
CA LEU A 17 -26.52 -48.45 -0.56
C LEU A 17 -25.96 -47.97 -1.91
N LEU A 18 -26.81 -47.45 -2.80
CA LEU A 18 -26.37 -46.85 -4.07
C LEU A 18 -25.57 -45.56 -3.83
N CYS A 19 -26.01 -44.70 -2.89
CA CYS A 19 -25.28 -43.47 -2.54
C CYS A 19 -23.93 -43.75 -1.87
N LEU A 20 -23.82 -44.81 -1.05
CA LEU A 20 -22.55 -45.20 -0.42
C LEU A 20 -21.57 -45.86 -1.41
N ALA A 21 -22.08 -46.59 -2.42
CA ALA A 21 -21.23 -47.16 -3.48
C ALA A 21 -20.65 -46.08 -4.42
N VAL A 22 -21.40 -45.00 -4.67
CA VAL A 22 -20.90 -43.83 -5.44
C VAL A 22 -19.88 -43.04 -4.62
N ALA A 23 -20.09 -42.88 -3.30
CA ALA A 23 -19.12 -42.20 -2.43
C ALA A 23 -17.80 -42.97 -2.22
N ALA A 24 -17.82 -44.31 -2.23
CA ALA A 24 -16.60 -45.12 -2.17
C ALA A 24 -15.92 -45.31 -3.54
N GLY A 25 -16.68 -45.26 -4.64
CA GLY A 25 -16.17 -45.38 -6.01
C GLY A 25 -15.42 -44.13 -6.51
N SER A 26 -15.67 -42.96 -5.93
CA SER A 26 -14.98 -41.72 -6.28
C SER A 26 -13.66 -41.49 -5.52
N PHE A 27 -13.31 -42.35 -4.56
CA PHE A 27 -12.07 -42.25 -3.77
C PHE A 27 -10.97 -43.25 -4.20
N PHE A 28 -11.20 -44.14 -5.17
CA PHE A 28 -10.25 -45.22 -5.54
C PHE A 28 -9.80 -45.28 -7.01
N THR A 29 -10.10 -44.29 -7.84
CA THR A 29 -9.55 -44.21 -9.21
C THR A 29 -8.77 -42.92 -9.38
N GLY A 30 -7.46 -42.96 -9.10
CA GLY A 30 -6.58 -41.82 -9.36
C GLY A 30 -5.18 -41.88 -8.77
N PHE A 31 -4.78 -42.93 -8.03
CA PHE A 31 -3.36 -43.16 -7.72
C PHE A 31 -2.75 -44.06 -8.80
N LYS A 32 -2.08 -43.44 -9.77
CA LYS A 32 -1.04 -44.08 -10.56
C LYS A 32 -0.03 -43.02 -10.98
N GLU A 33 1.12 -43.03 -10.31
CA GLU A 33 2.35 -42.42 -10.81
C GLU A 33 2.64 -42.99 -12.20
N ASP A 34 2.89 -42.10 -13.15
CA ASP A 34 3.86 -42.39 -14.21
C ASP A 34 4.59 -41.11 -14.60
N ALA A 35 5.88 -41.30 -14.80
CA ALA A 35 6.91 -40.30 -14.88
C ALA A 35 6.88 -39.52 -16.20
N GLY A 36 7.45 -38.31 -16.14
CA GLY A 36 8.09 -37.68 -17.30
C GLY A 36 7.17 -37.08 -18.35
N ARG A 37 6.60 -35.91 -18.05
CA ARG A 37 6.30 -34.93 -19.10
C ARG A 37 6.43 -33.51 -18.55
N LYS A 38 7.59 -32.91 -18.78
CA LYS A 38 7.79 -31.46 -18.65
C LYS A 38 6.85 -30.77 -19.66
N GLN A 39 5.93 -29.97 -19.15
CA GLN A 39 5.23 -28.93 -19.89
C GLN A 39 5.49 -27.61 -19.14
N PRO A 40 5.64 -26.50 -19.87
CA PRO A 40 6.46 -25.38 -19.42
C PRO A 40 5.71 -24.56 -18.37
N GLU A 41 6.45 -24.06 -17.38
CA GLU A 41 6.08 -22.87 -16.63
C GLU A 41 5.86 -21.74 -17.65
N GLU A 42 4.62 -21.29 -17.81
CA GLU A 42 4.33 -20.01 -18.45
C GLU A 42 4.71 -18.90 -17.46
N SER A 43 6.00 -18.61 -17.45
CA SER A 43 6.58 -17.37 -16.98
C SER A 43 6.02 -16.24 -17.82
N TRP A 44 5.18 -15.41 -17.23
CA TRP A 44 4.72 -14.17 -17.86
C TRP A 44 5.87 -13.15 -17.82
N GLU A 45 6.75 -13.21 -18.82
CA GLU A 45 7.58 -12.06 -19.18
C GLU A 45 6.96 -11.38 -20.40
N PRO A 46 6.57 -10.09 -20.33
CA PRO A 46 6.24 -9.35 -21.53
C PRO A 46 7.52 -9.16 -22.35
N ALA A 47 7.51 -9.67 -23.58
CA ALA A 47 8.60 -9.52 -24.54
C ALA A 47 8.91 -8.03 -24.76
N MET A 48 10.07 -7.58 -24.28
CA MET A 48 10.64 -6.27 -24.63
C MET A 48 11.39 -6.36 -25.96
N GLU A 49 10.96 -5.60 -26.95
CA GLU A 49 11.84 -5.22 -28.06
C GLU A 49 12.82 -4.14 -27.58
N ILE A 50 14.10 -4.51 -27.48
CA ILE A 50 15.18 -3.62 -27.10
C ILE A 50 15.59 -2.81 -28.34
N SER A 51 15.23 -1.53 -28.37
CA SER A 51 15.89 -0.52 -29.21
C SER A 51 16.83 0.31 -28.34
N GLY A 52 18.10 -0.11 -28.27
CA GLY A 52 19.13 0.64 -27.56
C GLY A 52 19.62 1.85 -28.35
N SER A 53 19.80 2.98 -27.67
CA SER A 53 20.87 3.91 -28.02
C SER A 53 21.56 4.41 -26.75
N ALA A 54 22.73 3.84 -26.50
CA ALA A 54 23.71 4.39 -25.59
C ALA A 54 24.35 5.63 -26.23
N THR A 55 24.53 6.71 -25.46
CA THR A 55 25.73 7.55 -25.65
C THR A 55 26.15 8.31 -24.39
N THR A 56 27.44 8.18 -24.15
CA THR A 56 28.37 8.78 -23.19
C THR A 56 28.58 10.28 -23.36
N GLY A 57 28.81 10.99 -22.24
CA GLY A 57 30.03 11.76 -21.99
C GLY A 57 30.28 13.12 -22.67
N ASN A 58 30.29 14.15 -21.80
CA ASN A 58 31.27 15.25 -21.68
C ASN A 58 31.06 16.65 -22.33
N THR A 59 31.11 17.65 -21.43
CA THR A 59 31.80 18.98 -21.46
C THR A 59 31.42 20.09 -22.47
N GLY A 60 31.06 21.27 -21.93
CA GLY A 60 31.75 22.53 -22.24
C GLY A 60 31.07 23.60 -23.12
N ALA A 61 30.56 24.65 -22.46
CA ALA A 61 30.57 26.09 -22.82
C ALA A 61 29.92 26.65 -24.12
N ALA A 62 28.90 27.48 -23.88
CA ALA A 62 28.64 28.85 -24.39
C ALA A 62 28.25 29.14 -25.88
N ASP A 63 27.04 29.72 -25.97
CA ASP A 63 26.61 30.91 -26.73
C ASP A 63 25.67 30.77 -27.95
N LYS A 64 24.78 31.77 -27.97
CA LYS A 64 23.55 32.11 -28.73
C LYS A 64 23.33 31.60 -30.15
N GLY A 65 22.06 31.22 -30.37
CA GLY A 65 21.33 31.35 -31.64
C GLY A 65 19.90 30.78 -31.52
N LYS A 66 18.87 31.64 -31.55
CA LYS A 66 17.46 31.22 -31.59
C LYS A 66 17.11 30.79 -33.02
N GLU A 67 16.80 29.52 -33.22
CA GLU A 67 15.95 29.03 -34.31
C GLU A 67 14.77 28.24 -33.70
N PRO A 68 13.57 28.30 -34.29
CA PRO A 68 12.40 27.64 -33.74
C PRO A 68 12.55 26.13 -33.95
N GLN A 69 12.86 25.41 -32.88
CA GLN A 69 12.77 23.95 -32.88
C GLN A 69 11.30 23.56 -32.95
N GLU A 70 10.90 22.98 -34.08
CA GLU A 70 9.68 22.18 -34.15
C GLU A 70 9.76 21.13 -33.04
N ALA A 71 8.74 21.13 -32.17
CA ALA A 71 8.66 20.21 -31.05
C ALA A 71 8.62 18.78 -31.59
N LEU A 72 9.67 18.01 -31.31
CA LEU A 72 9.62 16.56 -31.42
C LEU A 72 8.51 16.04 -30.48
N PRO A 73 7.65 15.10 -30.91
CA PRO A 73 6.61 14.56 -30.04
C PRO A 73 7.26 13.88 -28.84
N SER A 74 6.86 14.34 -27.65
CA SER A 74 7.19 13.71 -26.37
C SER A 74 6.59 12.29 -26.32
N PRO A 75 7.29 11.26 -25.80
CA PRO A 75 6.78 9.89 -25.71
C PRO A 75 5.62 9.71 -24.71
N TYR A 76 5.08 10.80 -24.15
CA TYR A 76 4.09 10.81 -23.07
C TYR A 76 2.66 11.19 -23.51
N PHE A 77 2.40 11.40 -24.79
CA PHE A 77 1.04 11.69 -25.26
C PHE A 77 0.24 10.38 -25.41
N LEU A 78 -0.28 9.88 -24.29
CA LEU A 78 -1.48 9.07 -24.33
C LEU A 78 -2.64 10.00 -24.72
N GLU A 79 -3.48 9.60 -25.68
CA GLU A 79 -4.71 10.33 -25.98
C GLU A 79 -5.57 10.36 -24.71
N GLU A 80 -6.01 11.56 -24.30
CA GLU A 80 -6.95 11.68 -23.19
C GLU A 80 -8.25 10.97 -23.59
N PRO A 81 -8.76 10.07 -22.75
CA PRO A 81 -9.96 9.32 -23.07
C PRO A 81 -11.18 10.25 -23.16
N ASP A 82 -12.13 9.88 -24.01
CA ASP A 82 -13.42 10.58 -24.08
C ASP A 82 -14.13 10.53 -22.72
N SER A 83 -14.49 11.69 -22.19
CA SER A 83 -15.17 11.80 -20.90
C SER A 83 -16.57 11.17 -20.93
N LEU A 84 -16.90 10.40 -19.89
CA LEU A 84 -18.26 9.90 -19.62
C LEU A 84 -19.20 11.01 -19.14
N LEU A 85 -18.64 12.16 -18.79
CA LEU A 85 -19.35 13.36 -18.36
C LEU A 85 -19.50 14.32 -19.55
N SER A 86 -20.60 15.08 -19.53
CA SER A 86 -20.70 16.27 -20.37
C SER A 86 -19.85 17.40 -19.79
N GLU A 87 -19.42 18.35 -20.63
CA GLU A 87 -18.71 19.55 -20.15
C GLU A 87 -19.46 20.32 -19.05
N ALA A 88 -20.80 20.22 -19.02
CA ALA A 88 -21.62 20.85 -17.99
C ALA A 88 -21.47 20.15 -16.64
N GLU A 89 -21.44 18.82 -16.64
CA GLU A 89 -21.21 18.01 -15.44
C GLU A 89 -19.78 18.20 -14.91
N GLU A 90 -18.78 18.26 -15.79
CA GLU A 90 -17.39 18.56 -15.41
C GLU A 90 -17.28 19.91 -14.72
N LYS A 91 -17.85 20.97 -15.31
CA LYS A 91 -17.91 22.30 -14.69
C LYS A 91 -18.67 22.29 -13.36
N GLU A 92 -19.69 21.46 -13.21
CA GLU A 92 -20.40 21.31 -11.94
C GLU A 92 -19.51 20.68 -10.87
N LEU A 93 -18.74 19.64 -11.22
CA LEU A 93 -17.77 19.01 -10.32
C LEU A 93 -16.63 19.96 -9.94
N GLU A 94 -16.08 20.71 -10.88
CA GLU A 94 -15.08 21.76 -10.63
C GLU A 94 -15.59 22.82 -9.65
N ASN A 95 -16.82 23.31 -9.88
CA ASN A 95 -17.45 24.30 -9.01
C ASN A 95 -17.74 23.74 -7.61
N SER A 96 -18.17 22.48 -7.53
CA SER A 96 -18.40 21.76 -6.27
C SER A 96 -17.09 21.63 -5.49
N ALA A 97 -16.01 21.19 -6.14
CA ALA A 97 -14.68 21.07 -5.55
C ALA A 97 -14.15 22.42 -5.03
N LEU A 98 -14.30 23.50 -5.82
CA LEU A 98 -13.96 24.86 -5.38
C LEU A 98 -14.83 25.34 -4.21
N SER A 99 -16.11 24.97 -4.19
CA SER A 99 -17.03 25.32 -3.10
C SER A 99 -16.68 24.60 -1.80
N ALA A 100 -16.30 23.32 -1.88
CA ALA A 100 -15.75 22.57 -0.75
C ALA A 100 -14.47 23.24 -0.23
N ALA A 101 -13.53 23.55 -1.14
CA ALA A 101 -12.25 24.16 -0.78
C ALA A 101 -12.39 25.55 -0.15
N LYS A 102 -13.37 26.36 -0.57
CA LYS A 102 -13.63 27.69 0.01
C LYS A 102 -13.93 27.62 1.52
N GLN A 103 -14.52 26.53 1.99
CA GLN A 103 -14.83 26.35 3.41
C GLN A 103 -13.57 26.16 4.27
N LEU A 104 -12.44 25.82 3.64
CA LEU A 104 -11.16 25.55 4.28
C LEU A 104 -10.25 26.78 4.34
N GLN A 105 -10.69 27.93 3.82
CA GLN A 105 -9.87 29.14 3.69
C GLN A 105 -9.14 29.52 4.99
N GLU A 106 -9.78 29.35 6.14
CA GLU A 106 -9.18 29.65 7.45
C GLU A 106 -7.97 28.78 7.76
N VAL A 107 -8.02 27.48 7.42
CA VAL A 107 -6.92 26.54 7.66
C VAL A 107 -5.70 26.89 6.79
N TYR A 108 -5.97 27.36 5.58
CA TYR A 108 -4.94 27.71 4.58
C TYR A 108 -4.56 29.20 4.57
N ARG A 109 -5.12 30.03 5.46
CA ARG A 109 -4.92 31.49 5.43
C ARG A 109 -3.44 31.90 5.43
N TYR A 110 -2.65 31.19 6.23
CA TYR A 110 -1.21 31.44 6.42
C TYR A 110 -0.34 30.35 5.77
N ALA A 111 -0.90 29.56 4.85
CA ALA A 111 -0.18 28.53 4.12
C ALA A 111 0.98 29.16 3.32
N ALA A 112 2.19 28.65 3.53
CA ALA A 112 3.36 29.04 2.76
C ALA A 112 3.35 28.24 1.44
N ILE A 113 2.96 28.89 0.35
CA ILE A 113 2.85 28.26 -0.96
C ILE A 113 4.19 28.38 -1.69
N GLU A 114 4.74 27.24 -2.10
CA GLU A 114 5.88 27.17 -3.01
C GLU A 114 5.38 26.75 -4.38
N GLU A 115 5.60 27.61 -5.36
CA GLU A 115 5.24 27.40 -6.76
C GLU A 115 6.50 27.60 -7.60
N ASP A 116 7.14 26.50 -8.03
CA ASP A 116 8.18 26.51 -9.07
C ASP A 116 7.65 25.77 -10.29
N ALA A 117 6.92 26.51 -11.11
CA ALA A 117 6.30 25.97 -12.32
C ALA A 117 7.37 25.51 -13.33
N PRO A 118 7.18 24.38 -14.02
CA PRO A 118 6.00 23.51 -14.03
C PRO A 118 6.03 22.34 -13.03
N TYR A 119 7.02 22.26 -12.14
CA TYR A 119 7.38 21.00 -11.46
C TYR A 119 6.96 20.91 -10.00
N THR A 120 6.79 22.03 -9.29
CA THR A 120 6.42 22.00 -7.88
C THR A 120 5.31 22.97 -7.56
N TYR A 121 4.29 22.43 -6.91
CA TYR A 121 3.25 23.19 -6.25
C TYR A 121 3.02 22.52 -4.90
N THR A 122 3.38 23.17 -3.80
CA THR A 122 3.28 22.58 -2.46
C THR A 122 2.97 23.63 -1.40
N VAL A 123 2.28 23.21 -0.36
CA VAL A 123 2.13 23.95 0.88
C VAL A 123 3.20 23.47 1.85
N ARG A 124 4.20 24.32 2.09
CA ARG A 124 5.30 24.01 3.00
C ARG A 124 4.76 23.79 4.42
N ASP A 125 5.31 22.78 5.09
CA ASP A 125 5.08 22.46 6.50
C ASP A 125 3.60 22.23 6.85
N PHE A 126 2.79 21.69 5.92
CA PHE A 126 1.39 21.39 6.18
C PHE A 126 1.24 20.19 7.13
N SER A 127 0.91 20.46 8.39
CA SER A 127 1.01 19.48 9.47
C SER A 127 -0.07 18.38 9.42
N ARG A 128 0.18 17.26 10.10
CA ARG A 128 -0.83 16.18 10.26
C ARG A 128 -2.11 16.71 10.92
N GLU A 129 -1.99 17.61 11.91
CA GLU A 129 -3.14 18.24 12.56
C GLU A 129 -3.96 19.09 11.59
N GLN A 130 -3.30 19.84 10.70
CA GLN A 130 -3.97 20.62 9.67
C GLN A 130 -4.69 19.71 8.67
N ARG A 131 -4.03 18.64 8.20
CA ARG A 131 -4.65 17.63 7.31
C ARG A 131 -5.88 17.00 7.95
N ASN A 132 -5.76 16.53 9.19
CA ASN A 132 -6.88 15.94 9.95
C ASN A 132 -8.02 16.94 10.14
N ARG A 133 -7.70 18.22 10.39
CA ARG A 133 -8.72 19.27 10.51
C ARG A 133 -9.45 19.51 9.19
N VAL A 134 -8.75 19.52 8.05
CA VAL A 134 -9.37 19.63 6.73
C VAL A 134 -10.29 18.45 6.46
N VAL A 135 -9.82 17.21 6.69
CA VAL A 135 -10.63 15.99 6.50
C VAL A 135 -11.90 16.06 7.33
N SER A 136 -11.80 16.41 8.61
CA SER A 136 -12.96 16.58 9.50
C SER A 136 -13.92 17.67 9.01
N MET A 137 -13.42 18.85 8.59
CA MET A 137 -14.28 19.93 8.09
C MET A 137 -15.03 19.54 6.80
N LEU A 138 -14.38 18.81 5.88
CA LEU A 138 -15.02 18.27 4.69
C LEU A 138 -16.05 17.19 5.06
N GLY A 139 -15.72 16.32 6.01
CA GLY A 139 -16.61 15.29 6.53
C GLY A 139 -17.88 15.87 7.17
N GLU A 140 -17.74 16.87 8.03
CA GLU A 140 -18.85 17.62 8.66
C GLU A 140 -19.76 18.29 7.61
N ALA A 141 -19.18 18.71 6.47
CA ALA A 141 -19.92 19.28 5.35
C ALA A 141 -20.57 18.22 4.42
N GLY A 142 -20.40 16.93 4.72
CA GLY A 142 -21.01 15.81 4.00
C GLY A 142 -20.18 15.24 2.85
N TYR A 143 -18.93 15.69 2.67
CA TYR A 143 -18.03 15.16 1.64
C TYR A 143 -17.32 13.89 2.12
N VAL A 144 -17.03 12.97 1.20
CA VAL A 144 -16.10 11.88 1.50
C VAL A 144 -14.70 12.46 1.49
N SER A 145 -13.99 12.38 2.61
CA SER A 145 -12.65 12.95 2.75
C SER A 145 -11.71 12.00 3.47
N ILE A 146 -10.45 12.01 3.08
CA ILE A 146 -9.39 11.16 3.64
C ILE A 146 -8.05 11.90 3.58
N THR A 147 -7.13 11.49 4.45
CA THR A 147 -5.70 11.81 4.38
C THR A 147 -4.93 10.63 4.96
N ASP A 148 -3.62 10.58 4.67
CA ASP A 148 -2.72 9.62 5.28
C ASP A 148 -2.77 9.67 6.83
N GLY A 149 -2.97 8.51 7.46
CA GLY A 149 -3.06 8.31 8.91
C GLY A 149 -4.41 8.64 9.57
N ALA A 150 -5.43 9.02 8.81
CA ALA A 150 -6.78 9.26 9.33
C ALA A 150 -7.82 8.32 8.72
N ASN A 151 -8.91 8.06 9.45
CA ASN A 151 -10.06 7.36 8.88
C ASN A 151 -10.76 8.23 7.83
N MET A 152 -11.34 7.57 6.83
CA MET A 152 -12.20 8.22 5.85
C MET A 152 -13.50 8.71 6.49
N GLU A 153 -13.82 9.98 6.30
CA GLU A 153 -15.12 10.55 6.65
C GLU A 153 -16.16 10.21 5.58
N ASN A 154 -17.41 10.01 6.01
CA ASN A 154 -18.54 9.67 5.13
C ASN A 154 -18.30 8.44 4.23
N HIS A 155 -17.49 7.48 4.68
CA HIS A 155 -17.10 6.28 3.93
C HIS A 155 -18.25 5.41 3.42
N ASN A 156 -19.44 5.51 4.02
CA ASN A 156 -20.64 4.81 3.54
C ASN A 156 -20.99 5.18 2.08
N ASN A 157 -20.67 6.40 1.63
CA ASN A 157 -20.91 6.81 0.25
C ASN A 157 -20.07 5.99 -0.75
N VAL A 158 -18.84 5.61 -0.38
CA VAL A 158 -18.00 4.71 -1.19
C VAL A 158 -18.60 3.31 -1.26
N ARG A 159 -19.12 2.80 -0.13
CA ARG A 159 -19.83 1.51 -0.09
C ARG A 159 -21.10 1.52 -0.93
N ASP A 160 -21.86 2.61 -0.88
CA ASP A 160 -23.11 2.76 -1.62
C ASP A 160 -22.84 2.86 -3.12
N PHE A 161 -21.80 3.61 -3.53
CA PHE A 161 -21.29 3.61 -4.91
C PHE A 161 -20.87 2.21 -5.37
N TYR A 162 -20.06 1.49 -4.57
CA TYR A 162 -19.64 0.15 -4.93
C TYR A 162 -20.83 -0.82 -5.06
N SER A 163 -21.84 -0.68 -4.19
CA SER A 163 -23.07 -1.46 -4.25
C SER A 163 -23.91 -1.15 -5.49
N ALA A 164 -23.93 0.09 -5.97
CA ALA A 164 -24.57 0.49 -7.21
C ALA A 164 -23.81 -0.03 -8.43
N TYR A 165 -22.48 0.05 -8.41
CA TYR A 165 -21.59 -0.55 -9.40
C TYR A 165 -21.86 -2.05 -9.59
N LEU A 166 -21.91 -2.82 -8.50
CA LEU A 166 -22.22 -4.27 -8.57
C LEU A 166 -23.61 -4.57 -9.16
N LYS A 167 -24.55 -3.62 -9.09
CA LYS A 167 -25.89 -3.74 -9.68
C LYS A 167 -25.96 -3.22 -11.12
N GLY A 168 -24.85 -2.76 -11.69
CA GLY A 168 -24.81 -2.14 -13.01
C GLY A 168 -25.54 -0.80 -13.08
N GLN A 169 -25.73 -0.12 -11.95
CA GLN A 169 -26.46 1.14 -11.88
C GLN A 169 -25.54 2.32 -12.14
N ASP A 170 -26.05 3.33 -12.86
CA ASP A 170 -25.33 4.59 -13.03
C ASP A 170 -25.17 5.27 -11.67
N SER A 171 -23.93 5.61 -11.31
CA SER A 171 -23.60 6.22 -10.02
C SER A 171 -22.27 6.97 -10.08
N LEU A 172 -22.09 7.90 -9.15
CA LEU A 172 -20.83 8.59 -8.93
C LEU A 172 -20.52 8.75 -7.45
N VAL A 173 -19.24 8.86 -7.12
CA VAL A 173 -18.76 9.26 -5.79
C VAL A 173 -17.50 10.10 -5.93
N THR A 174 -17.41 11.19 -5.17
CA THR A 174 -16.21 12.03 -5.11
C THR A 174 -15.50 11.83 -3.79
N ILE A 175 -14.22 11.46 -3.84
CA ILE A 175 -13.33 11.31 -2.70
C ILE A 175 -12.37 12.50 -2.69
N PHE A 176 -12.38 13.28 -1.61
CA PHE A 176 -11.43 14.37 -1.39
C PHE A 176 -10.23 13.83 -0.61
N ASP A 177 -9.10 13.67 -1.29
CA ASP A 177 -7.83 13.28 -0.69
C ASP A 177 -7.01 14.52 -0.34
N VAL A 178 -6.68 14.68 0.93
CA VAL A 178 -5.82 15.77 1.43
C VAL A 178 -4.39 15.25 1.47
N ASN A 179 -3.59 15.72 0.54
CA ASN A 179 -2.24 15.24 0.32
C ASN A 179 -1.26 15.73 1.40
N LEU A 180 -0.10 15.07 1.49
CA LEU A 180 1.01 15.48 2.36
C LEU A 180 1.56 16.87 2.01
N ASP A 181 1.48 17.27 0.75
CA ASP A 181 1.87 18.59 0.24
C ASP A 181 0.81 19.68 0.49
N GLY A 182 -0.27 19.36 1.21
CA GLY A 182 -1.37 20.26 1.54
C GLY A 182 -2.31 20.60 0.37
N LEU A 183 -2.11 20.00 -0.81
CA LEU A 183 -3.08 20.07 -1.90
C LEU A 183 -4.24 19.11 -1.66
N ILE A 184 -5.32 19.33 -2.41
CA ILE A 184 -6.51 18.48 -2.33
C ILE A 184 -6.81 17.93 -3.71
N GLY A 185 -6.85 16.60 -3.81
CA GLY A 185 -7.34 15.89 -4.98
C GLY A 185 -8.80 15.50 -4.81
N ALA A 186 -9.68 15.97 -5.69
CA ALA A 186 -11.06 15.51 -5.75
C ALA A 186 -11.18 14.44 -6.85
N TYR A 187 -11.27 13.18 -6.45
CA TYR A 187 -11.38 12.03 -7.34
C TYR A 187 -12.84 11.61 -7.48
N THR A 188 -13.47 11.94 -8.62
CA THR A 188 -14.84 11.55 -8.90
C THR A 188 -14.85 10.26 -9.71
N PHE A 189 -15.21 9.14 -9.07
CA PHE A 189 -15.43 7.86 -9.72
C PHE A 189 -16.81 7.84 -10.36
N ILE A 190 -16.86 7.43 -11.61
CA ILE A 190 -18.06 7.42 -12.44
C ILE A 190 -18.27 6.01 -12.95
N HIS A 191 -19.45 5.45 -12.67
CA HIS A 191 -19.94 4.25 -13.34
C HIS A 191 -21.16 4.64 -14.16
N ARG A 192 -21.09 4.50 -15.48
CA ARG A 192 -22.18 4.87 -16.40
C ARG A 192 -22.21 3.93 -17.59
N LYS A 193 -23.37 3.32 -17.85
CA LYS A 193 -23.58 2.38 -18.97
C LYS A 193 -22.54 1.24 -19.03
N GLY A 194 -22.07 0.76 -17.88
CA GLY A 194 -21.09 -0.32 -17.78
C GLY A 194 -19.62 0.10 -17.94
N ASN A 195 -19.34 1.39 -18.17
CA ASN A 195 -17.98 1.93 -18.22
C ASN A 195 -17.61 2.56 -16.87
N LEU A 196 -16.32 2.51 -16.53
CA LEU A 196 -15.74 3.13 -15.34
C LEU A 196 -14.69 4.17 -15.75
N GLN A 197 -14.76 5.34 -15.11
CA GLN A 197 -13.81 6.43 -15.33
C GLN A 197 -13.64 7.24 -14.06
N THR A 198 -12.52 7.94 -13.92
CA THR A 198 -12.33 8.98 -12.90
C THR A 198 -12.20 10.35 -13.57
N PHE A 199 -12.88 11.34 -13.00
CA PHE A 199 -12.61 12.75 -13.24
C PHE A 199 -11.92 13.34 -12.01
N TYR A 200 -10.68 13.77 -12.19
CA TYR A 200 -9.82 14.32 -11.15
C TYR A 200 -9.78 15.83 -11.24
N VAL A 201 -9.91 16.51 -10.10
CA VAL A 201 -9.70 17.96 -9.96
C VAL A 201 -8.68 18.20 -8.86
N GLN A 202 -7.55 18.82 -9.20
CA GLN A 202 -6.54 19.23 -8.23
C GLN A 202 -6.78 20.67 -7.76
N ILE A 203 -6.88 20.83 -6.45
CA ILE A 203 -7.03 22.12 -5.79
C ILE A 203 -5.71 22.49 -5.12
N GLY A 204 -5.28 23.73 -5.33
CA GLY A 204 -4.30 24.36 -4.46
C GLY A 204 -4.68 25.78 -4.10
N TRP A 205 -3.72 26.54 -3.57
CA TRP A 205 -4.00 27.71 -2.75
C TRP A 205 -3.21 28.94 -3.19
N ARG A 206 -3.85 30.10 -3.24
CA ARG A 206 -3.18 31.40 -3.32
C ARG A 206 -3.05 32.02 -1.93
N GLU A 207 -2.26 33.08 -1.83
CA GLU A 207 -2.11 33.88 -0.61
C GLU A 207 -3.48 34.20 0.02
N GLY A 208 -3.58 34.08 1.34
CA GLY A 208 -4.83 34.27 2.08
C GLY A 208 -5.79 33.08 2.04
N GLY A 209 -5.31 31.88 1.65
CA GLY A 209 -6.08 30.65 1.64
C GLY A 209 -7.15 30.59 0.55
N VAL A 210 -6.96 31.32 -0.55
CA VAL A 210 -7.94 31.35 -1.65
C VAL A 210 -7.72 30.14 -2.57
N PRO A 211 -8.70 29.22 -2.70
CA PRO A 211 -8.52 28.03 -3.53
C PRO A 211 -8.51 28.36 -5.02
N LYS A 212 -7.71 27.62 -5.79
CA LYS A 212 -7.70 27.59 -7.26
C LYS A 212 -7.64 26.15 -7.77
N ILE A 213 -8.28 25.88 -8.91
CA ILE A 213 -8.03 24.65 -9.67
C ILE A 213 -6.69 24.81 -10.36
N ILE A 214 -5.85 23.78 -10.24
CA ILE A 214 -4.50 23.75 -10.81
C ILE A 214 -4.46 22.81 -12.01
N SER A 215 -5.15 21.69 -11.93
CA SER A 215 -5.25 20.71 -13.00
C SER A 215 -6.58 19.96 -12.92
N THR A 216 -7.00 19.43 -14.07
CA THR A 216 -8.06 18.44 -14.19
C THR A 216 -7.54 17.30 -15.05
N ALA A 217 -8.05 16.09 -14.83
CA ALA A 217 -7.69 14.93 -15.65
C ALA A 217 -8.85 13.93 -15.74
N VAL A 218 -8.95 13.27 -16.89
CA VAL A 218 -9.87 12.14 -17.11
C VAL A 218 -9.02 10.88 -17.24
N SER A 219 -9.43 9.78 -16.61
CA SER A 219 -8.72 8.50 -16.74
C SER A 219 -9.67 7.33 -16.70
N ASP A 220 -9.51 6.41 -17.65
CA ASP A 220 -10.28 5.17 -17.70
C ASP A 220 -9.84 4.19 -16.63
N ILE A 221 -10.81 3.52 -16.02
CA ILE A 221 -10.60 2.56 -14.93
C ILE A 221 -10.93 1.17 -15.44
N ALA A 222 -9.95 0.26 -15.34
CA ALA A 222 -10.12 -1.13 -15.74
C ALA A 222 -10.95 -1.92 -14.72
N GLU A 223 -10.71 -1.69 -13.44
CA GLU A 223 -11.39 -2.39 -12.35
C GLU A 223 -11.46 -1.58 -11.07
N ILE A 224 -12.49 -1.85 -10.26
CA ILE A 224 -12.61 -1.41 -8.87
C ILE A 224 -12.99 -2.60 -7.97
N LYS A 225 -12.45 -2.63 -6.76
CA LYS A 225 -12.77 -3.61 -5.72
C LYS A 225 -12.89 -2.93 -4.37
N LEU A 226 -13.99 -3.17 -3.66
CA LEU A 226 -14.08 -2.88 -2.23
C LEU A 226 -13.92 -4.21 -1.49
N THR A 227 -12.83 -4.36 -0.75
CA THR A 227 -12.51 -5.59 -0.02
C THR A 227 -13.39 -5.76 1.23
N GLU A 228 -13.34 -6.94 1.86
CA GLU A 228 -14.14 -7.24 3.05
C GLU A 228 -13.80 -6.34 4.25
N LYS A 229 -12.51 -6.04 4.46
CA LYS A 229 -12.04 -5.11 5.50
C LYS A 229 -12.05 -3.66 5.06
N GLY A 230 -12.55 -3.38 3.85
CA GLY A 230 -12.91 -2.05 3.37
C GLY A 230 -11.78 -1.26 2.75
N TYR A 231 -10.85 -1.90 2.04
CA TYR A 231 -9.98 -1.22 1.08
C TYR A 231 -10.73 -1.02 -0.24
N PHE A 232 -10.83 0.22 -0.70
CA PHE A 232 -11.29 0.55 -2.04
C PHE A 232 -10.06 0.62 -2.96
N ILE A 233 -9.92 -0.37 -3.83
CA ILE A 233 -8.77 -0.61 -4.71
C ILE A 233 -9.24 -0.40 -6.15
N TYR A 234 -8.42 0.23 -6.98
CA TYR A 234 -8.73 0.42 -8.40
C TYR A 234 -7.47 0.39 -9.27
N ALA A 235 -7.66 0.08 -10.56
CA ALA A 235 -6.60 0.09 -11.57
C ALA A 235 -7.00 0.94 -12.76
N TYR A 236 -6.07 1.75 -13.26
CA TYR A 236 -6.25 2.45 -14.53
C TYR A 236 -6.14 1.48 -15.71
N THR A 237 -6.85 1.77 -16.80
CA THR A 237 -6.75 0.99 -18.05
C THR A 237 -5.35 1.10 -18.68
N VAL A 238 -4.76 2.29 -18.62
CA VAL A 238 -3.39 2.51 -19.06
C VAL A 238 -2.49 2.58 -17.84
N GLN A 239 -1.57 1.62 -17.75
CA GLN A 239 -0.59 1.61 -16.69
C GLN A 239 0.65 2.38 -17.12
N LEU A 240 1.05 3.35 -16.30
CA LEU A 240 2.27 4.11 -16.53
C LEU A 240 3.49 3.30 -16.07
N TYR A 241 4.58 3.45 -16.83
CA TYR A 241 5.85 2.82 -16.49
C TYR A 241 6.31 3.29 -15.11
N HIS A 242 6.71 2.35 -14.23
CA HIS A 242 7.09 2.61 -12.83
C HIS A 242 5.97 3.11 -11.89
N SER A 243 4.68 3.06 -12.26
CA SER A 243 3.59 3.29 -11.30
C SER A 243 3.17 2.02 -10.55
N SER A 244 2.51 2.16 -9.39
CA SER A 244 1.73 1.08 -8.75
C SER A 244 0.80 0.41 -9.75
N LEU A 245 0.62 -0.92 -9.66
CA LEU A 245 -0.36 -1.64 -10.50
C LEU A 245 -1.78 -1.16 -10.14
N ARG A 246 -2.00 -0.89 -8.86
CA ARG A 246 -3.27 -0.46 -8.28
C ARG A 246 -3.09 0.73 -7.34
N GLN A 247 -4.13 1.54 -7.28
CA GLN A 247 -4.30 2.62 -6.33
C GLN A 247 -5.33 2.18 -5.28
N PHE A 248 -5.27 2.76 -4.07
CA PHE A 248 -6.18 2.35 -3.02
C PHE A 248 -6.43 3.44 -1.97
N TRP A 249 -7.58 3.35 -1.29
CA TRP A 249 -7.84 4.00 -0.01
C TRP A 249 -8.46 3.01 0.97
N ARG A 250 -8.15 3.20 2.26
CA ARG A 250 -8.84 2.49 3.33
C ARG A 250 -10.17 3.19 3.64
N ALA A 251 -11.25 2.71 3.03
CA ALA A 251 -12.58 3.31 3.19
C ALA A 251 -13.21 2.95 4.54
N ALA A 252 -13.18 1.68 4.96
CA ALA A 252 -13.72 1.33 6.27
C ALA A 252 -12.80 1.83 7.39
N PRO A 253 -13.35 2.37 8.49
CA PRO A 253 -12.54 2.89 9.58
C PRO A 253 -11.76 1.77 10.29
N LEU A 254 -10.55 2.10 10.73
CA LEU A 254 -9.80 1.33 11.72
C LEU A 254 -9.95 1.98 13.10
N SER A 255 -9.83 1.21 14.18
CA SER A 255 -9.81 1.79 15.52
C SER A 255 -8.57 2.68 15.70
N ASP A 256 -8.69 3.75 16.48
CA ASP A 256 -7.57 4.66 16.76
C ASP A 256 -6.38 3.90 17.36
N ARG A 257 -6.66 2.99 18.31
CA ARG A 257 -5.66 2.10 18.91
C ARG A 257 -4.89 1.31 17.84
N CYS A 258 -5.58 0.70 16.88
CA CYS A 258 -4.95 -0.07 15.83
C CYS A 258 -4.08 0.81 14.89
N ARG A 259 -4.53 2.03 14.55
CA ARG A 259 -3.73 2.96 13.75
C ARG A 259 -2.47 3.40 14.50
N GLU A 260 -2.60 3.77 15.78
CA GLU A 260 -1.47 4.14 16.64
C GLU A 260 -0.46 2.99 16.78
N LEU A 261 -0.93 1.76 16.91
CA LEU A 261 -0.05 0.58 16.98
C LEU A 261 0.63 0.28 15.64
N THR A 262 -0.03 0.56 14.52
CA THR A 262 0.57 0.42 13.18
C THR A 262 1.69 1.47 13.01
N GLU A 263 1.38 2.74 13.28
CA GLU A 263 2.35 3.84 13.21
C GLU A 263 3.54 3.62 14.13
N LYS A 264 3.32 3.06 15.32
CA LYS A 264 4.39 2.86 16.30
C LYS A 264 5.29 1.66 16.01
N TYR A 265 4.73 0.53 15.56
CA TYR A 265 5.43 -0.76 15.53
C TYR A 265 5.60 -1.36 14.14
N LEU A 266 5.01 -0.78 13.10
CA LEU A 266 5.05 -1.35 11.75
C LEU A 266 5.49 -0.33 10.69
N ASP A 267 5.16 0.95 10.86
CA ASP A 267 5.58 1.98 9.91
C ASP A 267 7.10 2.02 9.78
N GLY A 268 7.57 2.02 8.53
CA GLY A 268 8.98 1.93 8.18
C GLY A 268 9.51 0.50 8.02
N LEU A 269 8.80 -0.55 8.48
CA LEU A 269 9.22 -1.92 8.22
C LEU A 269 8.84 -2.41 6.82
N SER A 270 9.66 -3.29 6.26
CA SER A 270 9.46 -3.86 4.92
C SER A 270 9.23 -5.37 4.93
N TYR A 271 8.29 -5.80 4.09
CA TYR A 271 8.02 -7.22 3.79
C TYR A 271 8.88 -7.80 2.67
N VAL A 272 9.66 -6.97 1.96
CA VAL A 272 10.38 -7.39 0.73
C VAL A 272 11.87 -7.10 0.78
N ASN A 273 12.33 -6.28 1.74
CA ASN A 273 13.73 -5.88 1.83
C ASN A 273 14.53 -6.73 2.82
N TYR A 274 13.87 -7.29 3.84
CA TYR A 274 14.50 -8.12 4.88
C TYR A 274 13.49 -9.03 5.58
N ASN A 275 14.00 -9.95 6.39
CA ASN A 275 13.28 -11.13 6.85
C ASN A 275 12.37 -10.94 8.07
N VAL A 276 12.43 -9.80 8.76
CA VAL A 276 11.75 -9.57 10.06
C VAL A 276 10.27 -9.94 10.05
N LEU A 277 9.54 -9.54 9.01
CA LEU A 277 8.10 -9.72 8.90
C LEU A 277 7.68 -10.94 8.07
N VAL A 278 8.63 -11.58 7.38
CA VAL A 278 8.36 -12.72 6.47
C VAL A 278 8.98 -14.04 6.93
N THR A 279 9.66 -14.05 8.07
CA THR A 279 10.22 -15.25 8.71
C THR A 279 9.53 -15.50 10.05
N GLU A 280 9.29 -16.77 10.37
CA GLU A 280 8.91 -17.16 11.74
C GLU A 280 10.16 -17.16 12.63
N TRP A 281 10.15 -16.34 13.67
CA TRP A 281 11.30 -16.21 14.56
C TRP A 281 10.90 -15.88 15.98
N ASP A 282 11.77 -16.25 16.91
CA ASP A 282 11.74 -15.86 18.32
C ASP A 282 13.18 -15.73 18.86
N SER A 283 13.34 -15.63 20.18
CA SER A 283 14.66 -15.54 20.82
C SER A 283 15.63 -16.68 20.51
N SER A 284 15.14 -17.84 20.04
CA SER A 284 15.98 -19.01 19.73
C SER A 284 16.64 -18.93 18.36
N ASN A 285 16.11 -18.12 17.44
CA ASN A 285 16.59 -18.00 16.06
C ASN A 285 16.54 -16.57 15.51
N VAL A 286 16.53 -15.55 16.37
CA VAL A 286 16.54 -14.12 16.00
C VAL A 286 17.70 -13.75 15.06
N GLU A 287 18.78 -14.52 15.05
CA GLU A 287 19.89 -14.37 14.12
C GLU A 287 19.53 -14.59 12.65
N ASP A 288 18.47 -15.34 12.35
CA ASP A 288 18.01 -15.64 10.98
C ASP A 288 17.41 -14.41 10.28
N ILE A 289 16.99 -13.38 11.04
CA ILE A 289 16.40 -12.15 10.50
C ILE A 289 17.37 -10.99 10.41
N LEU A 290 18.61 -11.14 10.89
CA LEU A 290 19.58 -10.04 10.92
C LEU A 290 20.13 -9.81 9.51
N MET A 291 19.77 -8.68 8.93
CA MET A 291 20.27 -8.24 7.63
C MET A 291 20.76 -6.79 7.75
N PRO A 292 22.00 -6.46 7.34
CA PRO A 292 22.54 -5.12 7.57
C PRO A 292 21.69 -3.98 7.00
N CYS A 293 21.03 -4.22 5.87
CA CYS A 293 20.15 -3.25 5.20
C CYS A 293 18.96 -2.80 6.06
N MET A 294 18.48 -3.62 7.01
CA MET A 294 17.35 -3.26 7.87
C MET A 294 17.66 -2.08 8.81
N PHE A 295 18.94 -1.80 9.02
CA PHE A 295 19.38 -0.83 10.02
C PHE A 295 18.88 0.59 9.73
N GLU A 296 18.77 0.96 8.45
CA GLU A 296 18.26 2.28 8.05
C GLU A 296 16.85 2.54 8.58
N ASP A 297 15.95 1.55 8.46
CA ASP A 297 14.58 1.66 8.95
C ASP A 297 14.53 1.70 10.49
N LEU A 298 15.35 0.89 11.17
CA LEU A 298 15.45 0.93 12.63
C LEU A 298 16.04 2.24 13.15
N TYR A 299 17.01 2.81 12.43
CA TYR A 299 17.59 4.10 12.77
C TYR A 299 16.53 5.20 12.68
N HIS A 300 15.70 5.16 11.63
CA HIS A 300 14.59 6.09 11.48
C HIS A 300 13.56 5.93 12.61
N MET A 301 13.21 4.69 12.99
CA MET A 301 12.32 4.44 14.15
C MET A 301 12.91 4.94 15.46
N ASP A 302 14.21 4.77 15.69
CA ASP A 302 14.89 5.16 16.94
C ASP A 302 15.06 6.68 17.08
N THR A 303 15.35 7.37 15.97
CA THR A 303 15.80 8.77 16.00
C THR A 303 14.82 9.75 15.36
N GLY A 304 13.93 9.27 14.49
CA GLY A 304 13.11 10.11 13.60
C GLY A 304 13.91 10.76 12.47
N GLU A 305 15.21 10.48 12.32
CA GLU A 305 16.09 11.09 11.34
C GLU A 305 16.36 10.16 10.15
N ILE A 306 16.80 10.74 9.03
CA ILE A 306 17.31 9.99 7.88
C ILE A 306 18.78 9.67 8.13
N LEU A 307 19.15 8.39 8.05
CA LEU A 307 20.54 7.95 8.23
C LEU A 307 21.44 8.60 7.18
N ARG A 308 22.57 9.16 7.63
CA ARG A 308 23.59 9.75 6.76
C ARG A 308 24.93 9.08 7.04
N PRO A 309 25.26 7.98 6.34
CA PRO A 309 26.50 7.26 6.57
C PRO A 309 27.70 8.12 6.16
N GLU A 310 28.72 8.16 6.99
CA GLU A 310 29.99 8.83 6.67
C GLU A 310 30.92 7.82 6.00
N ASN A 311 31.37 8.12 4.77
CA ASN A 311 32.21 7.21 3.98
C ASN A 311 31.62 5.80 3.78
N GLY A 312 30.29 5.67 3.80
CA GLY A 312 29.62 4.37 3.68
C GLY A 312 29.69 3.51 4.95
N GLU A 313 29.98 4.11 6.10
CA GLU A 313 30.12 3.42 7.39
C GLU A 313 29.14 3.96 8.44
N ILE A 314 28.79 3.09 9.37
CA ILE A 314 27.95 3.39 10.54
C ILE A 314 28.76 3.08 11.80
N PRO A 315 28.92 4.03 12.74
CA PRO A 315 29.65 3.80 13.98
C PRO A 315 29.10 2.60 14.78
N ALA A 316 29.98 1.71 15.26
CA ALA A 316 29.57 0.48 15.93
C ALA A 316 28.77 0.71 17.21
N GLU A 317 29.09 1.78 17.96
CA GLU A 317 28.32 2.17 19.14
C GLU A 317 26.84 2.42 18.81
N VAL A 318 26.56 3.14 17.72
CA VAL A 318 25.20 3.46 17.28
C VAL A 318 24.52 2.22 16.73
N TYR A 319 25.22 1.47 15.87
CA TYR A 319 24.69 0.27 15.24
C TYR A 319 24.26 -0.78 16.26
N GLU A 320 25.18 -1.14 17.16
CA GLU A 320 24.95 -2.15 18.18
C GLU A 320 23.92 -1.70 19.21
N ARG A 321 23.89 -0.41 19.60
CA ARG A 321 22.87 0.10 20.52
C ARG A 321 21.47 -0.13 19.94
N ILE A 322 21.22 0.35 18.72
CA ILE A 322 19.90 0.26 18.10
C ILE A 322 19.49 -1.20 17.87
N MET A 323 20.37 -2.02 17.28
CA MET A 323 20.06 -3.44 17.01
C MET A 323 19.73 -4.20 18.30
N THR A 324 20.46 -3.97 19.40
CA THR A 324 20.20 -4.62 20.69
C THR A 324 19.02 -4.00 21.46
N THR A 325 18.62 -2.78 21.15
CA THR A 325 17.36 -2.19 21.65
C THR A 325 16.18 -2.95 21.05
N TYR A 326 16.08 -3.01 19.72
CA TYR A 326 14.89 -3.51 19.04
C TYR A 326 14.81 -5.03 18.91
N PHE A 327 15.92 -5.76 19.05
CA PHE A 327 15.94 -7.23 18.97
C PHE A 327 16.66 -7.87 20.16
N PRO A 328 16.24 -9.07 20.59
CA PRO A 328 16.87 -9.83 21.68
C PRO A 328 18.16 -10.52 21.24
N VAL A 329 19.08 -9.76 20.64
CA VAL A 329 20.37 -10.24 20.14
C VAL A 329 21.52 -9.62 20.94
N THR A 330 22.67 -10.30 20.99
CA THR A 330 23.89 -9.78 21.64
C THR A 330 24.79 -9.05 20.65
N LYS A 331 25.65 -8.15 21.17
CA LYS A 331 26.64 -7.44 20.35
C LYS A 331 27.59 -8.38 19.63
N GLU A 332 27.97 -9.48 20.27
CA GLU A 332 28.86 -10.49 19.70
C GLU A 332 28.23 -11.12 18.45
N ARG A 333 26.95 -11.48 18.51
CA ARG A 333 26.23 -12.03 17.35
C ARG A 333 26.05 -10.99 16.23
N ILE A 334 25.76 -9.73 16.57
CA ILE A 334 25.70 -8.64 15.58
C ILE A 334 27.04 -8.50 14.86
N ARG A 335 28.17 -8.53 15.60
CA ARG A 335 29.51 -8.41 15.00
C ARG A 335 29.83 -9.56 14.05
N GLU A 336 29.39 -10.77 14.40
CA GLU A 336 29.60 -11.98 13.61
C GLU A 336 28.79 -12.00 12.31
N ILE A 337 27.57 -11.43 12.32
CA ILE A 337 26.61 -11.55 11.21
C ILE A 337 26.59 -10.29 10.33
N CYS A 338 26.62 -9.10 10.93
CA CYS A 338 26.38 -7.84 10.21
C CYS A 338 27.65 -7.19 9.62
N GLY A 339 28.78 -7.90 9.60
CA GLY A 339 30.00 -7.42 8.92
C GLY A 339 30.79 -6.35 9.68
N TYR A 340 30.94 -6.49 11.00
CA TYR A 340 31.73 -5.55 11.82
C TYR A 340 33.18 -5.38 11.35
N ARG A 341 33.64 -4.14 11.29
CA ARG A 341 34.99 -3.73 10.87
C ARG A 341 35.78 -3.19 12.06
N ALA A 342 36.75 -3.97 12.53
CA ALA A 342 37.53 -3.64 13.74
C ALA A 342 38.53 -2.50 13.55
N ASP A 343 38.94 -2.21 12.31
CA ASP A 343 39.88 -1.14 11.96
C ASP A 343 39.26 0.26 12.06
N THR A 344 37.97 0.36 11.73
CA THR A 344 37.18 1.59 11.77
C THR A 344 36.17 1.65 12.90
N ASP A 345 36.01 0.55 13.66
CA ASP A 345 34.99 0.35 14.69
C ASP A 345 33.58 0.70 14.17
N SER A 346 33.22 0.08 13.04
CA SER A 346 32.01 0.41 12.28
C SER A 346 31.39 -0.79 11.58
N TYR A 347 30.23 -0.56 10.98
CA TYR A 347 29.52 -1.48 10.09
C TYR A 347 29.36 -0.83 8.72
N PRO A 348 29.45 -1.61 7.62
CA PRO A 348 29.13 -1.09 6.30
C PRO A 348 27.67 -0.67 6.21
N TYR A 349 27.42 0.46 5.58
CA TYR A 349 26.06 0.82 5.17
C TYR A 349 25.66 -0.01 3.94
N GLU A 350 24.56 -0.75 4.07
CA GLU A 350 23.93 -1.47 2.97
C GLU A 350 22.62 -0.80 2.62
N MET A 351 22.55 -0.28 1.39
CA MET A 351 21.36 0.40 0.90
C MET A 351 20.26 -0.61 0.58
N ILE A 352 19.04 -0.30 1.01
CA ILE A 352 17.85 -1.01 0.58
C ILE A 352 17.53 -0.62 -0.88
N PHE A 353 17.42 -1.60 -1.75
CA PHE A 353 16.84 -1.38 -3.09
C PHE A 353 15.33 -1.58 -3.02
N SER A 354 14.56 -0.59 -3.49
CA SER A 354 13.11 -0.68 -3.52
C SER A 354 12.66 -1.83 -4.42
N SER A 355 12.00 -2.83 -3.84
CA SER A 355 11.23 -3.80 -4.61
C SER A 355 9.87 -3.18 -4.96
N PRO A 356 9.39 -3.34 -6.21
CA PRO A 356 8.10 -2.77 -6.58
C PRO A 356 6.96 -3.50 -5.84
N TYR A 357 5.88 -2.76 -5.57
CA TYR A 357 4.60 -3.32 -5.13
C TYR A 357 4.66 -4.11 -3.81
N PRO A 358 5.33 -3.63 -2.73
CA PRO A 358 5.38 -4.36 -1.48
C PRO A 358 4.02 -4.38 -0.77
N PRO A 359 3.66 -5.47 -0.08
CA PRO A 359 2.61 -5.41 0.93
C PRO A 359 3.07 -4.55 2.11
N PHE A 360 2.10 -4.05 2.88
CA PHE A 360 2.34 -3.34 4.14
C PHE A 360 1.51 -3.94 5.28
N GLY A 361 1.91 -3.68 6.52
CA GLY A 361 1.25 -4.23 7.70
C GLY A 361 0.16 -3.28 8.20
N GLU A 362 -1.02 -3.80 8.50
CA GLU A 362 -2.07 -3.08 9.24
C GLU A 362 -2.38 -3.85 10.53
N VAL A 363 -2.19 -3.22 11.69
CA VAL A 363 -2.63 -3.82 12.97
C VAL A 363 -4.15 -3.86 12.97
N VAL A 364 -4.74 -5.05 13.10
CA VAL A 364 -6.21 -5.25 13.10
C VAL A 364 -6.74 -5.65 14.48
N GLY A 365 -5.84 -5.84 15.44
CA GLY A 365 -6.15 -6.08 16.83
C GLY A 365 -4.89 -6.28 17.66
N ASP A 366 -5.04 -6.25 18.97
CA ASP A 366 -3.95 -6.47 19.91
C ASP A 366 -4.43 -7.14 21.19
N LYS A 367 -3.48 -7.65 21.97
CA LYS A 367 -3.70 -8.24 23.28
C LYS A 367 -2.53 -7.96 24.20
N GLU A 368 -2.81 -7.35 25.35
CA GLU A 368 -1.85 -7.22 26.44
C GLU A 368 -1.69 -8.55 27.19
N ASN A 369 -0.44 -8.95 27.43
CA ASN A 369 -0.08 -10.18 28.13
C ASN A 369 0.22 -9.90 29.61
N LEU A 370 0.16 -10.94 30.44
CA LEU A 370 0.37 -10.83 31.89
C LEU A 370 1.78 -10.38 32.29
N ASP A 371 2.76 -10.54 31.41
CA ASP A 371 4.15 -10.15 31.59
C ASP A 371 4.45 -8.72 31.12
N GLY A 372 3.43 -7.97 30.69
CA GLY A 372 3.55 -6.60 30.18
C GLY A 372 3.94 -6.51 28.70
N THR A 373 4.11 -7.63 28.01
CA THR A 373 4.29 -7.63 26.54
C THR A 373 2.95 -7.42 25.83
N LEU A 374 3.03 -6.97 24.58
CA LEU A 374 1.88 -6.75 23.71
C LEU A 374 1.97 -7.70 22.51
N THR A 375 0.91 -8.45 22.25
CA THR A 375 0.75 -9.24 21.02
C THR A 375 -0.09 -8.45 20.03
N LEU A 376 0.45 -8.23 18.84
CA LEU A 376 -0.19 -7.54 17.71
C LEU A 376 -0.67 -8.58 16.69
N PHE A 377 -1.89 -8.42 16.20
CA PHE A 377 -2.41 -9.14 15.03
C PHE A 377 -2.34 -8.19 13.83
N VAL A 378 -1.50 -8.50 12.87
CA VAL A 378 -1.18 -7.61 11.74
C VAL A 378 -1.55 -8.31 10.45
N ASP A 379 -2.42 -7.73 9.65
CA ASP A 379 -2.70 -8.25 8.31
C ASP A 379 -1.72 -7.66 7.30
N GLY A 380 -1.17 -8.51 6.44
CA GLY A 380 -0.41 -8.11 5.26
C GLY A 380 -1.38 -7.63 4.18
N VAL A 381 -1.49 -6.32 4.01
CA VAL A 381 -2.33 -5.69 3.00
C VAL A 381 -1.53 -5.59 1.71
N TRP A 382 -2.08 -6.11 0.61
CA TRP A 382 -1.42 -6.17 -0.69
C TRP A 382 -2.35 -5.69 -1.82
N PRO A 383 -2.54 -4.37 -1.97
CA PRO A 383 -3.52 -3.81 -2.89
C PRO A 383 -3.26 -4.16 -4.34
N ASP A 384 -1.98 -4.26 -4.73
CA ASP A 384 -1.56 -4.67 -6.07
C ASP A 384 -2.02 -6.10 -6.44
N TYR A 385 -2.40 -6.93 -5.47
CA TYR A 385 -3.02 -8.24 -5.68
C TYR A 385 -4.47 -8.29 -5.19
N ASN A 386 -5.12 -7.13 -5.03
CA ASN A 386 -6.51 -7.00 -4.61
C ASN A 386 -6.80 -7.62 -3.23
N SER A 387 -5.80 -7.73 -2.36
CA SER A 387 -5.90 -8.42 -1.07
C SER A 387 -5.73 -7.42 0.08
N ASP A 388 -6.65 -7.44 1.04
CA ASP A 388 -6.53 -6.74 2.32
C ASP A 388 -6.10 -7.68 3.47
N ARG A 389 -5.85 -8.95 3.15
CA ARG A 389 -5.40 -9.97 4.09
C ARG A 389 -4.64 -11.10 3.39
N ALA A 390 -3.48 -10.77 2.85
CA ALA A 390 -2.62 -11.72 2.13
C ALA A 390 -2.14 -12.83 3.08
N PHE A 391 -1.73 -12.43 4.27
CA PHE A 391 -1.31 -13.26 5.40
C PHE A 391 -1.57 -12.46 6.69
N THR A 392 -1.45 -13.12 7.85
CA THR A 392 -1.55 -12.46 9.16
C THR A 392 -0.29 -12.75 9.95
N ASN A 393 0.42 -11.70 10.38
CA ASN A 393 1.50 -11.78 11.33
C ASN A 393 0.96 -11.70 12.77
N ILE A 394 1.55 -12.47 13.67
CA ILE A 394 1.33 -12.38 15.11
C ILE A 394 2.67 -12.01 15.73
N ILE A 395 2.80 -10.73 16.09
CA ILE A 395 4.05 -10.12 16.54
C ILE A 395 3.96 -9.86 18.03
N THR A 396 4.96 -10.30 18.79
CA THR A 396 5.06 -9.94 20.21
C THR A 396 6.09 -8.84 20.39
N VAL A 397 5.69 -7.73 21.03
CA VAL A 397 6.57 -6.61 21.36
C VAL A 397 6.60 -6.37 22.87
N GLN A 398 7.74 -5.88 23.35
CA GLN A 398 7.93 -5.42 24.72
C GLN A 398 8.09 -3.90 24.71
N PRO A 399 7.08 -3.13 25.15
CA PRO A 399 7.22 -1.69 25.32
C PRO A 399 8.11 -1.34 26.53
N PHE A 400 8.82 -0.22 26.47
CA PHE A 400 9.59 0.34 27.58
C PHE A 400 9.10 1.75 27.96
N ASP A 401 9.36 2.16 29.20
CA ASP A 401 8.92 3.44 29.78
C ASP A 401 9.53 4.67 29.10
N ASP A 402 10.70 4.51 28.46
CA ASP A 402 11.38 5.58 27.71
C ASP A 402 10.81 5.79 26.30
N GLY A 403 9.78 5.03 25.93
CA GLY A 403 9.11 5.10 24.63
C GLY A 403 9.64 4.10 23.60
N THR A 404 10.85 3.57 23.82
CA THR A 404 11.41 2.49 22.98
C THR A 404 10.68 1.17 23.20
N PHE A 405 11.00 0.18 22.40
CA PHE A 405 10.42 -1.15 22.50
C PHE A 405 11.36 -2.21 21.90
N ARG A 406 11.02 -3.48 22.12
CA ARG A 406 11.75 -4.62 21.56
C ARG A 406 10.79 -5.61 20.91
N TYR A 407 11.06 -6.02 19.67
CA TYR A 407 10.40 -7.17 19.04
C TYR A 407 10.92 -8.46 19.66
N LEU A 408 10.02 -9.35 20.07
CA LEU A 408 10.38 -10.62 20.73
C LEU A 408 10.15 -11.82 19.83
N SER A 409 9.15 -11.76 18.96
CA SER A 409 8.82 -12.85 18.04
C SER A 409 7.93 -12.38 16.90
N ASN A 410 7.95 -13.13 15.80
CA ASN A 410 6.97 -13.09 14.72
C ASN A 410 6.55 -14.52 14.36
N SER A 411 5.25 -14.73 14.15
CA SER A 411 4.72 -15.95 13.53
C SER A 411 3.75 -15.57 12.43
N ILE A 412 3.61 -16.41 11.40
CA ILE A 412 2.92 -16.03 10.17
C ILE A 412 1.85 -17.06 9.81
N GLU A 413 0.61 -16.60 9.74
CA GLU A 413 -0.48 -17.39 9.22
C GLU A 413 -0.72 -17.02 7.75
N LYS A 414 -0.39 -17.94 6.84
CA LYS A 414 -0.77 -17.80 5.42
C LYS A 414 -2.30 -17.69 5.28
N LYS A 415 -2.77 -16.73 4.46
CA LYS A 415 -4.19 -16.53 4.16
C LYS A 415 -4.44 -16.64 2.66
N GLU A 416 -4.66 -15.51 2.00
CA GLU A 416 -5.05 -15.44 0.60
C GLU A 416 -3.86 -15.67 -0.36
N LEU A 417 -2.66 -15.23 0.02
CA LEU A 417 -1.48 -15.22 -0.83
C LEU A 417 -0.27 -15.86 -0.15
N ASP A 418 0.76 -16.16 -0.94
CA ASP A 418 2.07 -16.59 -0.44
C ASP A 418 2.82 -15.46 0.26
N ILE A 419 3.66 -15.83 1.22
CA ILE A 419 4.54 -14.89 1.93
C ILE A 419 5.65 -14.46 0.94
N PRO A 420 6.00 -13.16 0.84
CA PRO A 420 7.08 -12.72 -0.02
C PRO A 420 8.41 -13.41 0.30
N ASN A 421 9.15 -13.78 -0.74
CA ASN A 421 10.53 -14.24 -0.60
C ASN A 421 11.47 -13.04 -0.68
N VAL A 422 12.29 -12.86 0.35
CA VAL A 422 13.39 -11.90 0.34
C VAL A 422 14.60 -12.60 -0.28
N TYR A 423 15.10 -12.07 -1.39
CA TYR A 423 16.31 -12.58 -2.01
C TYR A 423 17.53 -11.88 -1.40
N GLU A 424 18.47 -12.65 -0.86
CA GLU A 424 19.82 -12.15 -0.64
C GLU A 424 20.43 -11.82 -2.01
N MET A 425 20.61 -10.52 -2.30
CA MET A 425 21.49 -10.11 -3.39
C MET A 425 22.93 -10.44 -2.96
N LYS A 426 23.41 -11.63 -3.34
CA LYS A 426 24.79 -12.07 -3.12
C LYS A 426 25.80 -11.39 -4.02
#